data_AF-A0A2K8U5R3-F1
#
_entry.id   AF-A0A2K8U5R3-F1
#
_cell.length_a   1.000
_cell.length_b   1.000
_cell.length_c   1.000
_cell.angle_alpha   90.00
_cell.angle_beta   90.00
_cell.angle_gamma   90.00
#
_symmetry.space_group_name_H-M   'P 1'
#
loop_
_entity.id
_entity.type
_entity.pdbx_description
1 polymer ?
#
loop_
_entity_poly.entity_id
_entity_poly.type
_entity_poly.pdbx_seq_one_letter_code
_entity_poly.pdbx_strand_id
1 'polypeptide(L)'
;MATKLTLRIDEDLIAHAKSYGRAQGKSVSRLVADYFAGLPEQEAPREATRDTPATPLVDSLRGVLKGTRLGREDYLRHLERKHR
;
A
#
# COMPACT_ATOMS: atom_id res chain seq x y z
N MET A 1 5.49 4.73 -16.55
CA MET A 1 4.08 4.75 -17.02
C MET A 1 3.43 6.04 -16.54
N ALA A 2 2.62 6.72 -17.35
CA ALA A 2 1.86 7.89 -16.90
C ALA A 2 0.48 7.43 -16.42
N THR A 3 0.16 7.66 -15.15
CA THR A 3 -1.15 7.38 -14.55
C THR A 3 -1.93 8.69 -14.38
N LYS A 4 -3.25 8.64 -14.57
CA LYS A 4 -4.13 9.82 -14.50
C LYS A 4 -4.83 9.86 -13.15
N LEU A 5 -4.68 10.96 -12.42
CA LEU A 5 -5.47 11.28 -11.23
C LEU A 5 -6.64 12.19 -11.63
N THR A 6 -7.85 11.88 -11.16
CA THR A 6 -9.05 12.71 -11.33
C THR A 6 -9.57 13.09 -9.95
N LEU A 7 -9.68 14.39 -9.67
CA LEU A 7 -10.12 14.92 -8.37
C LEU A 7 -11.50 15.59 -8.51
N ARG A 8 -12.35 15.44 -7.50
CA ARG A 8 -13.59 16.23 -7.36
C ARG A 8 -13.29 17.42 -6.46
N ILE A 9 -13.59 18.62 -6.94
CA ILE A 9 -13.20 19.90 -6.36
C ILE A 9 -14.22 20.93 -6.80
N ASP A 10 -14.54 21.87 -5.90
CA ASP A 10 -15.45 22.98 -6.17
C ASP A 10 -14.93 23.89 -7.29
N GLU A 11 -15.85 24.46 -8.07
CA GLU A 11 -15.53 25.24 -9.27
C GLU A 11 -14.69 26.49 -8.95
N ASP A 12 -15.02 27.20 -7.87
CA ASP A 12 -14.29 28.37 -7.43
C ASP A 12 -12.84 28.03 -7.03
N LEU A 13 -12.65 26.88 -6.41
CA LEU A 13 -11.33 26.42 -5.96
C LEU A 13 -10.44 26.06 -7.16
N ILE A 14 -11.00 25.39 -8.19
CA ILE A 14 -10.22 25.07 -9.39
C ILE A 14 -9.91 26.34 -10.21
N ALA A 15 -10.81 27.33 -10.22
CA ALA A 15 -10.54 28.63 -10.86
C ALA A 15 -9.39 29.36 -10.17
N HIS A 16 -9.41 29.43 -8.83
CA HIS A 16 -8.34 30.01 -8.04
C HIS A 16 -6.99 29.31 -8.29
N ALA A 17 -6.97 27.97 -8.26
CA ALA A 17 -5.76 27.19 -8.51
C ALA A 17 -5.17 27.43 -9.92
N LYS A 18 -6.03 27.55 -10.95
CA LYS A 18 -5.60 27.89 -12.31
C LYS A 18 -5.01 29.30 -12.39
N SER A 19 -5.61 30.28 -11.73
CA SER A 19 -5.11 31.65 -11.69
C SER A 19 -3.72 31.70 -11.04
N TYR A 20 -3.58 31.09 -9.86
CA TYR A 20 -2.31 30.97 -9.16
C TYR A 20 -1.25 30.26 -10.01
N GLY A 21 -1.59 29.12 -10.63
CA GLY A 21 -0.68 28.38 -11.50
C GLY A 21 -0.18 29.23 -12.67
N ARG A 22 -1.07 29.97 -13.34
CA ARG A 22 -0.68 30.88 -14.43
C ARG A 22 0.30 31.96 -13.97
N ALA A 23 0.04 32.58 -12.81
CA ALA A 23 0.94 33.58 -12.24
C ALA A 23 2.35 33.00 -11.94
N GLN A 24 2.41 31.70 -11.62
CA GLN A 24 3.65 30.97 -11.34
C GLN A 24 4.24 30.23 -12.56
N GLY A 25 3.65 30.38 -13.75
CA GLY A 25 4.07 29.66 -14.96
C GLY A 25 3.90 28.13 -14.88
N LYS A 26 3.04 27.61 -14.01
CA LYS A 26 2.81 26.19 -13.77
C LYS A 26 1.35 25.79 -14.03
N SER A 27 1.14 24.60 -14.59
CA SER A 27 -0.21 24.02 -14.66
C SER A 27 -0.65 23.52 -13.27
N VAL A 28 -1.97 23.41 -13.05
CA VAL A 28 -2.51 22.81 -11.81
C VAL A 28 -1.97 21.40 -11.59
N SER A 29 -1.86 20.60 -12.66
CA SER A 29 -1.27 19.26 -12.59
C SER A 29 0.19 19.29 -12.13
N ARG A 30 0.98 20.29 -12.55
CA ARG A 30 2.36 20.46 -12.09
C ARG A 30 2.42 20.84 -10.61
N LEU A 31 1.55 21.75 -10.17
CA LEU A 31 1.44 22.15 -8.76
C LEU A 31 1.12 20.95 -7.86
N VAL A 32 0.17 20.12 -8.26
CA VAL A 32 -0.23 18.91 -7.50
C VAL A 32 0.88 17.87 -7.52
N ALA A 33 1.56 17.68 -8.65
CA ALA A 33 2.71 16.77 -8.73
C ALA A 33 3.87 17.22 -7.82
N ASP A 34 4.17 18.52 -7.79
CA ASP A 34 5.19 19.09 -6.91
C ASP A 34 4.82 18.88 -5.43
N TYR A 35 3.54 19.06 -5.07
CA TYR A 35 3.04 18.77 -3.72
C TYR A 35 3.21 17.30 -3.35
N PHE A 36 2.79 16.37 -4.21
CA PHE A 36 2.93 14.93 -3.95
C PHE A 36 4.38 14.48 -3.86
N ALA A 37 5.30 15.09 -4.61
CA ALA A 37 6.72 14.79 -4.51
C ALA A 37 7.33 15.19 -3.16
N GLY A 38 6.71 16.13 -2.45
CA GLY A 38 7.13 16.55 -1.11
C GLY A 38 6.42 15.83 0.03
N LEU A 39 5.47 14.94 -0.26
CA LEU A 39 4.86 14.13 0.79
C LEU A 39 5.91 13.14 1.33
N PRO A 40 6.05 13.02 2.66
CA PRO A 40 6.90 12.00 3.22
C PRO A 40 6.40 10.64 2.74
N GLU A 41 7.32 9.74 2.40
CA GLU A 41 6.96 8.33 2.39
C GLU A 41 6.47 8.02 3.79
N GLN A 42 5.16 7.80 3.95
CA GLN A 42 4.73 6.97 5.06
C GLN A 42 5.53 5.69 4.87
N GLU A 43 6.33 5.32 5.88
CA GLU A 43 6.73 3.92 6.01
C GLU A 43 5.42 3.16 5.83
N ALA A 44 5.27 2.47 4.68
CA ALA A 44 4.22 1.49 4.54
C ALA A 44 4.25 0.70 5.86
N PRO A 45 3.12 0.41 6.53
CA PRO A 45 3.16 -0.47 7.68
C PRO A 45 3.95 -1.66 7.21
N ARG A 46 5.22 -1.79 7.67
CA ARG A 46 6.25 -2.60 7.01
C ARG A 46 5.55 -3.89 6.71
N GLU A 47 5.31 -4.21 5.42
CA GLU A 47 4.47 -5.35 5.04
C GLU A 47 4.92 -6.50 5.91
N ALA A 48 4.16 -6.84 6.98
CA ALA A 48 4.70 -7.37 8.23
C ALA A 48 5.99 -8.11 7.93
N THR A 49 7.14 -7.40 8.02
CA THR A 49 8.37 -7.98 7.49
C THR A 49 8.47 -9.32 8.20
N ARG A 50 8.88 -10.37 7.50
CA ARG A 50 8.97 -11.72 8.08
C ARG A 50 9.81 -11.76 9.38
N ASP A 51 10.46 -10.63 9.71
CA ASP A 51 11.26 -10.30 10.87
C ASP A 51 10.49 -9.57 11.99
N THR A 52 9.17 -9.41 11.92
CA THR A 52 8.38 -9.06 13.10
C THR A 52 8.52 -10.25 14.04
N PRO A 53 9.16 -10.12 15.22
CA PRO A 53 9.37 -11.26 16.10
C PRO A 53 8.00 -11.82 16.47
N ALA A 54 7.78 -13.07 16.09
CA ALA A 54 6.58 -13.79 16.48
C ALA A 54 6.52 -13.85 18.01
N THR A 55 5.32 -13.84 18.58
CA THR A 55 5.20 -14.07 20.03
C THR A 55 5.75 -15.45 20.37
N PRO A 56 6.26 -15.68 21.60
CA PRO A 56 6.82 -16.97 21.99
C PRO A 56 5.88 -18.17 21.73
N LEU A 57 4.56 -17.95 21.83
CA LEU A 57 3.55 -18.94 21.51
C LEU A 57 3.53 -19.31 20.01
N VAL A 58 3.58 -18.30 19.13
CA VAL A 58 3.59 -18.51 17.68
C VAL A 58 4.88 -19.21 17.23
N ASP A 59 6.02 -18.87 17.84
CA ASP A 59 7.28 -19.59 17.58
C ASP A 59 7.26 -21.03 18.06
N SER A 60 6.67 -21.30 19.24
CA SER A 60 6.47 -22.67 19.73
C SER A 60 5.62 -23.50 18.77
N LEU A 61 4.52 -22.93 18.25
CA LEU A 61 3.66 -23.60 17.28
C LEU A 61 4.38 -23.83 15.94
N ARG A 62 5.16 -22.85 15.47
CA ARG A 62 5.99 -23.00 14.26
C ARG A 62 7.05 -24.09 14.43
N GLY A 63 7.60 -24.23 15.63
CA GLY A 63 8.57 -25.27 15.99
C GLY A 63 8.03 -26.69 15.79
N VAL A 64 6.74 -26.93 16.01
CA VAL A 64 6.10 -28.24 15.79
C VAL A 64 6.19 -28.68 14.33
N LEU A 65 6.21 -27.71 13.40
CA LEU A 65 6.30 -27.97 11.96
C LEU A 65 7.75 -28.09 11.46
N LYS A 66 8.76 -27.90 12.32
CA LYS A 66 10.17 -27.96 11.95
C LYS A 66 10.55 -29.37 11.46
N GLY A 67 11.11 -29.47 10.26
CA GLY A 67 11.51 -30.74 9.64
C GLY A 67 10.39 -31.44 8.85
N THR A 68 9.18 -30.89 8.83
CA THR A 68 8.12 -31.35 7.94
C THR A 68 8.29 -30.74 6.54
N ARG A 69 7.86 -31.47 5.50
CA ARG A 69 7.84 -30.96 4.10
C ARG A 69 6.49 -30.32 3.74
N LEU A 70 5.69 -29.97 4.74
CA LEU A 70 4.35 -29.43 4.55
C LEU A 70 4.44 -28.00 4.04
N GLY A 71 3.82 -27.76 2.89
CA GLY A 71 3.74 -26.46 2.26
C GLY A 71 2.33 -25.87 2.29
N ARG A 72 2.20 -24.67 1.75
CA ARG A 72 0.92 -23.99 1.59
C ARG A 72 -0.09 -24.83 0.81
N GLU A 73 0.37 -25.57 -0.19
CA GLU A 73 -0.48 -26.41 -1.03
C GLU A 73 -1.12 -27.58 -0.26
N ASP A 74 -0.40 -28.15 0.71
CA ASP A 74 -0.95 -29.19 1.60
C ASP A 74 -2.11 -28.65 2.43
N TYR A 75 -1.97 -27.41 2.93
CA TYR A 75 -3.03 -26.75 3.68
C TYR A 75 -4.27 -26.46 2.81
N LEU A 76 -4.08 -26.02 1.58
CA LEU A 76 -5.19 -25.79 0.65
C LEU A 76 -5.94 -27.08 0.33
N ARG A 77 -5.22 -28.17 0.02
CA ARG A 77 -5.83 -29.50 -0.18
C ARG A 77 -6.58 -30.00 1.04
N HIS A 78 -6.05 -29.74 2.24
CA HIS A 78 -6.75 -30.07 3.49
C HIS A 78 -8.08 -29.31 3.60
N LEU A 79 -8.09 -27.99 3.34
CA LEU A 79 -9.30 -27.18 3.41
C LEU A 79 -10.36 -27.63 2.39
N GLU A 80 -9.94 -27.93 1.16
CA GLU A 80 -10.84 -28.47 0.12
C GLU A 80 -11.51 -29.76 0.57
N ARG A 81 -10.77 -30.66 1.22
CA ARG A 81 -11.33 -31.90 1.78
C ARG A 81 -12.23 -31.68 2.99
N LYS A 82 -11.92 -30.69 3.82
CA LYS A 82 -12.64 -30.41 5.07
C LYS A 82 -14.00 -29.75 4.83
N HIS A 83 -14.09 -28.92 3.79
CA HIS A 83 -15.30 -28.15 3.44
C HIS A 83 -16.10 -28.77 2.28
N ARG A 84 -15.80 -30.02 1.93
CA ARG A 84 -16.62 -30.88 1.08
C ARG A 84 -17.49 -31.79 1.94
#